data_AF-A0A524DYX4-F1
#
_entry.id   AF-A0A524DYX4-F1
#
_cell.length_a   1.000
_cell.length_b   1.000
_cell.length_c   1.000
_cell.angle_alpha   90.00
_cell.angle_beta   90.00
_cell.angle_gamma   90.00
#
_symmetry.space_group_name_H-M   'P 1'
#
loop_
_entity.id
_entity.type
_entity.pdbx_description
1 polymer ?
#
loop_
_entity_poly.entity_id
_entity_poly.type
_entity_poly.pdbx_seq_one_letter_code
_entity_poly.pdbx_strand_id
1 'polypeptide(L)'
;MTTHIHGTSNSSKYNLDLFLKNLHEWVDLFKFNNISGEFSVIREQEKPSLYGTCDMVYNLTMPNELVSYLESHVNEKAEDWITVIQSYQDERTGWFKEGRFNYAYHFKEHSTAFSVSALRLLDAKPLYDFRISKKLKTKKKVEKWLRKTPEWGLLYWPGSHRGGGVAAIYATLGPKSYPHERFFDWYFEWLDGKADPEVGFWRLGWIHKIKKNRLTKHELGGAVHYYWIYEFLGHPIPYPEKVIDSTLLLQNELGTWDTPDSYCIDLDAIFCLTRCCKQANGYKKEEIDQAILKYLDHIVDKINDKSFFFQNYRSAHRLTGFVCAIAEIYKFMPHIFDFKKEWIQTLDITPWI
;
A
#
# COMPACT_ATOMS: atom_id res chain seq x y z
N MET A 1 24.11 16.66 39.58
CA MET A 1 22.69 16.33 39.77
C MET A 1 22.32 15.30 38.73
N THR A 2 22.34 14.04 39.14
CA THR A 2 22.05 12.86 38.32
C THR A 2 20.54 12.68 38.30
N THR A 3 19.90 13.05 37.20
CA THR A 3 18.48 12.77 36.97
C THR A 3 18.34 11.32 36.53
N HIS A 4 17.97 10.47 37.48
CA HIS A 4 17.42 9.15 37.22
C HIS A 4 16.10 9.31 36.45
N ILE A 5 16.07 8.87 35.20
CA ILE A 5 14.82 8.65 34.47
C ILE A 5 14.26 7.32 34.97
N HIS A 6 13.13 7.40 35.67
CA HIS A 6 12.37 6.25 36.12
C HIS A 6 11.91 5.43 34.91
N GLY A 7 12.33 4.16 34.87
CA GLY A 7 11.71 3.15 34.04
C GLY A 7 10.28 2.89 34.52
N THR A 8 9.32 3.05 33.62
CA THR A 8 7.95 2.55 33.78
C THR A 8 7.88 1.17 33.16
N SER A 9 8.30 0.16 33.94
CA SER A 9 8.09 -1.24 33.62
C SER A 9 6.63 -1.63 33.87
N ASN A 10 5.84 -1.57 32.81
CA ASN A 10 4.77 -2.51 32.46
C ASN A 10 4.18 -2.07 31.12
N SER A 11 4.95 -2.18 30.02
CA SER A 11 4.39 -1.91 28.69
C SER A 11 3.42 -3.04 28.35
N SER A 12 2.13 -2.78 28.49
CA SER A 12 1.12 -3.61 27.86
C SER A 12 1.42 -3.65 26.36
N LYS A 13 1.64 -4.85 25.83
CA LYS A 13 1.78 -5.05 24.38
C LYS A 13 0.48 -4.62 23.69
N TYR A 14 0.58 -4.11 22.46
CA TYR A 14 -0.59 -3.79 21.66
C TYR A 14 -1.30 -5.07 21.22
N ASN A 15 -2.63 -5.05 21.27
CA ASN A 15 -3.48 -6.18 20.88
C ASN A 15 -4.61 -5.68 19.96
N LEU A 16 -4.95 -6.45 18.93
CA LEU A 16 -6.03 -6.19 17.97
C LEU A 16 -7.11 -7.28 17.99
N ASP A 17 -7.19 -8.08 19.05
CA ASP A 17 -8.15 -9.18 19.20
C ASP A 17 -9.61 -8.74 19.01
N LEU A 18 -9.99 -7.58 19.54
CA LEU A 18 -11.36 -7.07 19.39
C LEU A 18 -11.65 -6.65 17.96
N PHE A 19 -10.70 -5.98 17.30
CA PHE A 19 -10.78 -5.71 15.86
C PHE A 19 -10.94 -7.00 15.06
N LEU A 20 -10.06 -7.99 15.27
CA LEU A 20 -10.08 -9.27 14.54
C LEU A 20 -11.38 -10.04 14.76
N LYS A 21 -11.92 -10.05 15.99
CA LYS A 21 -13.21 -10.66 16.30
C LYS A 21 -14.36 -10.07 15.49
N ASN A 22 -14.28 -8.78 15.14
CA ASN A 22 -15.31 -8.08 14.38
C ASN A 22 -15.00 -7.99 12.87
N LEU A 23 -13.84 -8.46 12.41
CA LEU A 23 -13.40 -8.29 11.02
C LEU A 23 -14.31 -9.03 10.03
N HIS A 24 -14.65 -10.30 10.30
CA HIS A 24 -15.51 -11.08 9.40
C HIS A 24 -16.91 -10.47 9.27
N GLU A 25 -17.49 -10.05 10.40
CA GLU A 25 -18.78 -9.34 10.41
C GLU A 25 -18.69 -8.03 9.61
N TRP A 26 -17.59 -7.29 9.73
CA TRP A 26 -17.39 -6.07 8.95
C TRP A 26 -17.28 -6.37 7.45
N VAL A 27 -16.56 -7.42 7.04
CA VAL A 27 -16.44 -7.87 5.64
C VAL A 27 -17.81 -8.19 5.05
N ASP A 28 -18.66 -8.88 5.81
CA ASP A 28 -20.00 -9.25 5.37
C ASP A 28 -20.89 -8.06 5.04
N LEU A 29 -20.65 -6.88 5.63
CA LEU A 29 -21.41 -5.67 5.34
C LEU A 29 -21.16 -5.10 3.92
N PHE A 30 -20.15 -5.61 3.22
CA PHE A 30 -19.83 -5.21 1.84
C PHE A 30 -20.33 -6.22 0.80
N LYS A 31 -20.83 -7.39 1.22
CA LYS A 31 -21.34 -8.42 0.31
C LYS A 31 -22.48 -7.88 -0.54
N PHE A 32 -22.47 -8.22 -1.82
CA PHE A 32 -23.53 -7.92 -2.75
C PHE A 32 -24.35 -9.17 -3.03
N ASN A 33 -25.66 -9.12 -2.72
CA ASN A 33 -26.64 -10.18 -2.98
C ASN A 33 -26.27 -11.59 -2.49
N ASN A 34 -25.34 -11.72 -1.53
CA ASN A 34 -24.78 -13.00 -1.06
C ASN A 34 -24.17 -13.86 -2.20
N ILE A 35 -23.72 -13.22 -3.28
CA ILE A 35 -23.00 -13.89 -4.36
C ILE A 35 -21.52 -13.96 -3.95
N SER A 36 -20.92 -15.15 -4.05
CA SER A 36 -19.53 -15.34 -3.65
C SER A 36 -18.59 -14.43 -4.44
N GLY A 37 -17.65 -13.81 -3.74
CA GLY A 37 -16.65 -12.94 -4.35
C GLY A 37 -17.18 -11.60 -4.83
N GLU A 38 -18.47 -11.31 -4.70
CA GLU A 38 -19.04 -10.03 -5.10
C GLU A 38 -19.16 -9.08 -3.90
N PHE A 39 -18.19 -8.17 -3.80
CA PHE A 39 -18.15 -7.15 -2.76
C PHE A 39 -18.25 -5.75 -3.35
N SER A 40 -19.01 -4.89 -2.68
CA SER A 40 -18.99 -3.45 -2.90
C SER A 40 -17.76 -2.80 -2.26
N VAL A 41 -17.33 -1.65 -2.77
CA VAL A 41 -16.23 -0.87 -2.17
C VAL A 41 -16.71 0.03 -1.03
N ILE A 42 -17.96 0.50 -1.09
CA ILE A 42 -18.62 1.25 -0.03
C ILE A 42 -19.72 0.39 0.58
N ARG A 43 -19.77 0.35 1.91
CA ARG A 43 -20.81 -0.37 2.66
C ARG A 43 -22.21 0.06 2.21
N GLU A 44 -23.14 -0.90 2.13
CA GLU A 44 -24.54 -0.69 1.70
C GLU A 44 -24.70 -0.24 0.24
N GLN A 45 -23.65 -0.23 -0.57
CA GLN A 45 -23.77 0.08 -1.99
C GLN A 45 -24.27 -1.13 -2.77
N GLU A 46 -25.33 -0.94 -3.56
CA GLU A 46 -25.98 -2.00 -4.36
C GLU A 46 -25.23 -2.32 -5.67
N LYS A 47 -23.90 -2.45 -5.64
CA LYS A 47 -23.14 -2.88 -6.81
C LYS A 47 -21.80 -3.53 -6.43
N PRO A 48 -21.43 -4.67 -7.05
CA PRO A 48 -20.10 -5.23 -6.89
C PRO A 48 -19.05 -4.35 -7.55
N SER A 49 -17.87 -4.32 -6.94
CA SER A 49 -16.75 -3.51 -7.34
C SER A 49 -15.47 -4.34 -7.43
N LEU A 50 -14.63 -3.98 -8.39
CA LEU A 50 -13.27 -4.50 -8.50
C LEU A 50 -12.48 -4.22 -7.21
N TYR A 51 -12.57 -2.99 -6.69
CA TYR A 51 -11.90 -2.62 -5.44
C TYR A 51 -12.50 -3.36 -4.26
N GLY A 52 -13.82 -3.40 -4.16
CA GLY A 52 -14.50 -4.14 -3.08
C GLY A 52 -13.96 -5.56 -2.94
N THR A 53 -13.88 -6.29 -4.05
CA THR A 53 -13.38 -7.68 -4.05
C THR A 53 -11.89 -7.75 -3.73
N CYS A 54 -11.06 -6.93 -4.38
CA CYS A 54 -9.61 -6.92 -4.11
C CYS A 54 -9.29 -6.52 -2.67
N ASP A 55 -9.97 -5.51 -2.13
CA ASP A 55 -9.80 -5.03 -0.76
C ASP A 55 -10.10 -6.13 0.25
N MET A 56 -11.12 -6.97 0.03
CA MET A 56 -11.37 -8.12 0.92
C MET A 56 -10.22 -9.12 0.92
N VAL A 57 -9.59 -9.36 -0.24
CA VAL A 57 -8.39 -10.20 -0.31
C VAL A 57 -7.30 -9.64 0.59
N TYR A 58 -6.99 -8.34 0.51
CA TYR A 58 -5.94 -7.74 1.35
C TYR A 58 -6.33 -7.69 2.83
N ASN A 59 -7.54 -7.20 3.13
CA ASN A 59 -8.05 -7.02 4.49
C ASN A 59 -8.14 -8.33 5.27
N LEU A 60 -8.29 -9.47 4.58
CA LEU A 60 -8.26 -10.80 5.20
C LEU A 60 -6.88 -11.46 5.14
N THR A 61 -6.07 -11.21 4.12
CA THR A 61 -4.74 -11.83 4.00
C THR A 61 -3.77 -11.26 5.02
N MET A 62 -3.71 -9.94 5.19
CA MET A 62 -2.75 -9.28 6.09
C MET A 62 -2.88 -9.72 7.56
N PRO A 63 -4.07 -9.81 8.16
CA PRO A 63 -4.23 -10.37 9.51
C PRO A 63 -4.22 -11.90 9.56
N ASN A 64 -3.99 -12.58 8.43
CA ASN A 64 -4.00 -14.04 8.29
C ASN A 64 -5.37 -14.67 8.65
N GLU A 65 -6.44 -14.08 8.11
CA GLU A 65 -7.84 -14.49 8.30
C GLU A 65 -8.51 -15.02 7.03
N LEU A 66 -7.90 -14.90 5.84
CA LEU A 66 -8.54 -15.31 4.58
C LEU A 66 -9.02 -16.78 4.58
N VAL A 67 -8.18 -17.72 5.01
CA VAL A 67 -8.55 -19.15 5.06
C VAL A 67 -9.68 -19.37 6.05
N SER A 68 -9.56 -18.82 7.27
CA SER A 68 -10.57 -18.87 8.34
C SER A 68 -11.92 -18.29 7.88
N TYR A 69 -11.88 -17.19 7.12
CA TYR A 69 -13.06 -16.59 6.53
C TYR A 69 -13.75 -17.51 5.52
N LEU A 70 -13.00 -18.07 4.57
CA LEU A 70 -13.55 -18.98 3.56
C LEU A 70 -14.09 -20.29 4.18
N GLU A 71 -13.41 -20.84 5.19
CA GLU A 71 -13.87 -22.04 5.90
C GLU A 71 -15.17 -21.81 6.70
N SER A 72 -15.31 -20.63 7.32
CA SER A 72 -16.50 -20.28 8.10
C SER A 72 -17.69 -19.84 7.25
N HIS A 73 -17.46 -19.39 6.01
CA HIS A 73 -18.49 -18.97 5.07
C HIS A 73 -18.60 -19.98 3.93
N VAL A 74 -19.32 -21.08 4.15
CA VAL A 74 -19.43 -22.21 3.21
C VAL A 74 -19.88 -21.87 1.78
N ASN A 75 -20.51 -20.71 1.59
CA ASN A 75 -20.93 -20.21 0.28
C ASN A 75 -19.85 -19.38 -0.42
N GLU A 76 -18.75 -19.05 0.26
CA GLU A 76 -17.61 -18.33 -0.28
C GLU A 76 -16.53 -19.26 -0.80
N LYS A 77 -16.02 -18.99 -1.99
CA LYS A 77 -14.94 -19.77 -2.62
C LYS A 77 -13.89 -18.86 -3.22
N ALA A 78 -12.61 -19.18 -3.02
CA ALA A 78 -11.51 -18.42 -3.59
C ALA A 78 -11.60 -18.35 -5.13
N GLU A 79 -12.06 -19.42 -5.79
CA GLU A 79 -12.24 -19.49 -7.24
C GLU A 79 -13.26 -18.48 -7.76
N ASP A 80 -14.32 -18.22 -6.98
CA ASP A 80 -15.35 -17.25 -7.35
C ASP A 80 -14.78 -15.83 -7.25
N TRP A 81 -13.98 -15.54 -6.21
CA TRP A 81 -13.30 -14.25 -6.05
C TRP A 81 -12.30 -13.99 -7.18
N ILE A 82 -11.53 -15.02 -7.57
CA ILE A 82 -10.62 -14.97 -8.72
C ILE A 82 -11.41 -14.64 -9.99
N THR A 83 -12.52 -15.34 -10.22
CA THR A 83 -13.38 -15.16 -11.41
C THR A 83 -13.95 -13.75 -11.45
N VAL A 84 -14.45 -13.23 -10.33
CA VAL A 84 -14.96 -11.86 -10.21
C VAL A 84 -13.86 -10.86 -10.57
N ILE A 85 -12.68 -10.95 -9.95
CA ILE A 85 -11.56 -10.03 -10.24
C ILE A 85 -11.17 -10.08 -11.72
N GLN A 86 -11.00 -11.28 -12.28
CA GLN A 86 -10.63 -11.48 -13.68
C GLN A 86 -11.69 -10.94 -14.66
N SER A 87 -12.97 -10.95 -14.30
CA SER A 87 -14.06 -10.43 -15.15
C SER A 87 -13.94 -8.93 -15.46
N TYR A 88 -13.23 -8.16 -14.63
CA TYR A 88 -12.96 -6.74 -14.85
C TYR A 88 -11.79 -6.49 -15.81
N GLN A 89 -11.09 -7.52 -16.28
CA GLN A 89 -9.96 -7.38 -17.20
C GLN A 89 -10.41 -7.20 -18.65
N ASP A 90 -10.02 -6.09 -19.26
CA ASP A 90 -10.29 -5.81 -20.68
C ASP A 90 -9.34 -6.63 -21.59
N GLU A 91 -9.89 -7.59 -22.34
CA GLU A 91 -9.16 -8.44 -23.30
C GLU A 91 -8.31 -7.63 -24.30
N ARG A 92 -8.81 -6.47 -24.72
CA ARG A 92 -8.17 -5.65 -25.76
C ARG A 92 -6.99 -4.85 -25.23
N THR A 93 -6.79 -4.71 -23.94
CA THR A 93 -5.73 -3.84 -23.40
C THR A 93 -4.95 -4.49 -22.27
N GLY A 94 -5.54 -5.48 -21.63
CA GLY A 94 -5.08 -6.11 -20.39
C GLY A 94 -5.47 -5.33 -19.14
N TRP A 95 -6.00 -4.11 -19.24
CA TRP A 95 -6.29 -3.28 -18.06
C TRP A 95 -7.49 -3.78 -17.30
N PHE A 96 -7.41 -3.77 -15.97
CA PHE A 96 -8.56 -3.95 -15.09
C PHE A 96 -9.25 -2.61 -14.89
N LYS A 97 -10.57 -2.55 -15.13
CA LYS A 97 -11.34 -1.32 -15.01
C LYS A 97 -12.74 -1.57 -14.48
N GLU A 98 -13.22 -0.62 -13.70
CA GLU A 98 -14.60 -0.55 -13.28
C GLU A 98 -15.33 0.52 -14.12
N GLY A 99 -16.08 0.10 -15.14
CA GLY A 99 -16.81 1.03 -16.00
C GLY A 99 -15.95 2.11 -16.67
N ARG A 100 -16.49 3.34 -16.75
CA ARG A 100 -15.82 4.48 -17.42
C ARG A 100 -14.78 5.16 -16.53
N PHE A 101 -15.04 5.20 -15.22
CA PHE A 101 -14.15 5.74 -14.21
C PHE A 101 -14.03 4.71 -13.10
N ASN A 102 -12.80 4.37 -12.73
CA ASN A 102 -12.57 3.56 -11.55
C ASN A 102 -13.02 4.30 -10.29
N TYR A 103 -13.23 3.55 -9.20
CA TYR A 103 -13.41 4.08 -7.85
C TYR A 103 -12.46 5.27 -7.56
N ALA A 104 -12.99 6.31 -6.91
CA ALA A 104 -12.28 7.54 -6.54
C ALA A 104 -11.42 8.19 -7.66
N TYR A 105 -11.76 7.97 -8.94
CA TYR A 105 -10.97 8.42 -10.10
C TYR A 105 -9.54 7.87 -10.16
N HIS A 106 -9.30 6.73 -9.52
CA HIS A 106 -8.02 6.05 -9.62
C HIS A 106 -7.67 5.73 -11.08
N PHE A 107 -6.39 5.89 -11.42
CA PHE A 107 -5.92 5.52 -12.75
C PHE A 107 -6.00 4.01 -12.96
N LYS A 108 -6.22 3.60 -14.21
CA LYS A 108 -6.29 2.17 -14.59
C LYS A 108 -5.02 1.40 -14.22
N GLU A 109 -3.87 2.08 -14.18
CA GLU A 109 -2.59 1.51 -13.78
C GLU A 109 -2.62 1.04 -12.31
N HIS A 110 -3.24 1.82 -11.42
CA HIS A 110 -3.41 1.46 -10.01
C HIS A 110 -4.44 0.34 -9.85
N SER A 111 -5.64 0.45 -10.43
CA SER A 111 -6.62 -0.65 -10.37
C SER A 111 -6.06 -1.97 -10.90
N THR A 112 -5.24 -1.91 -11.95
CA THR A 112 -4.59 -3.08 -12.51
C THR A 112 -3.51 -3.63 -11.59
N ALA A 113 -2.61 -2.80 -11.05
CA ALA A 113 -1.59 -3.26 -10.11
C ALA A 113 -2.21 -3.92 -8.87
N PHE A 114 -3.26 -3.29 -8.34
CA PHE A 114 -4.01 -3.78 -7.20
C PHE A 114 -4.67 -5.13 -7.47
N SER A 115 -5.29 -5.30 -8.65
CA SER A 115 -5.95 -6.55 -9.06
C SER A 115 -4.97 -7.68 -9.36
N VAL A 116 -3.87 -7.38 -10.05
CA VAL A 116 -2.81 -8.36 -10.36
C VAL A 116 -2.20 -8.90 -9.06
N SER A 117 -2.00 -8.01 -8.08
CA SER A 117 -1.50 -8.37 -6.76
C SER A 117 -2.52 -9.16 -5.94
N ALA A 118 -3.81 -8.80 -5.96
CA ALA A 118 -4.86 -9.58 -5.31
C ALA A 118 -4.96 -11.00 -5.90
N LEU A 119 -4.90 -11.13 -7.23
CA LEU A 119 -4.82 -12.43 -7.89
C LEU A 119 -3.58 -13.21 -7.45
N ARG A 120 -2.42 -12.56 -7.32
CA ARG A 120 -1.20 -13.19 -6.84
C ARG A 120 -1.35 -13.75 -5.41
N LEU A 121 -2.05 -13.04 -4.52
CA LEU A 121 -2.34 -13.50 -3.16
C LEU A 121 -3.31 -14.70 -3.13
N LEU A 122 -4.19 -14.81 -4.13
CA LEU A 122 -5.08 -15.95 -4.34
C LEU A 122 -4.46 -17.07 -5.21
N ASP A 123 -3.14 -17.03 -5.44
CA ASP A 123 -2.40 -17.95 -6.33
C ASP A 123 -2.95 -18.05 -7.77
N ALA A 124 -3.50 -16.93 -8.26
CA ALA A 124 -4.04 -16.78 -9.61
C ALA A 124 -3.24 -15.78 -10.44
N LYS A 125 -3.62 -15.65 -11.73
CA LYS A 125 -3.00 -14.72 -12.69
C LYS A 125 -4.07 -13.98 -13.49
N PRO A 126 -3.74 -12.82 -14.06
CA PRO A 126 -4.59 -12.19 -15.07
C PRO A 126 -4.81 -13.11 -16.28
N LEU A 127 -5.95 -12.96 -16.95
CA LEU A 127 -6.32 -13.73 -18.14
C LEU A 127 -5.60 -13.23 -19.41
N TYR A 128 -5.36 -11.92 -19.51
CA TYR A 128 -4.87 -11.27 -20.73
C TYR A 128 -3.57 -10.50 -20.52
N ASP A 129 -2.75 -10.44 -21.58
CA ASP A 129 -1.50 -9.68 -21.58
C ASP A 129 -1.70 -8.16 -21.63
N PHE A 130 -0.76 -7.43 -21.02
CA PHE A 130 -0.79 -5.98 -20.96
C PHE A 130 -0.19 -5.33 -22.22
N ARG A 131 -1.02 -4.67 -23.03
CA ARG A 131 -0.57 -4.03 -24.29
C ARG A 131 0.37 -2.85 -24.08
N ILE A 132 0.48 -2.30 -22.88
CA ILE A 132 1.43 -1.22 -22.56
C ILE A 132 2.89 -1.64 -22.75
N SER A 133 3.20 -2.94 -22.62
CA SER A 133 4.53 -3.51 -22.88
C SER A 133 5.12 -3.06 -24.22
N LYS A 134 4.28 -2.98 -25.26
CA LYS A 134 4.67 -2.52 -26.60
C LYS A 134 5.26 -1.10 -26.62
N LYS A 135 4.91 -0.26 -25.64
CA LYS A 135 5.38 1.12 -25.50
C LYS A 135 6.65 1.24 -24.66
N LEU A 136 7.13 0.17 -24.01
CA LEU A 136 8.20 0.22 -23.02
C LEU A 136 9.42 -0.66 -23.38
N LYS A 137 9.56 -1.03 -24.67
CA LYS A 137 10.59 -1.97 -25.15
C LYS A 137 12.03 -1.44 -25.24
N THR A 138 12.29 -0.17 -24.91
CA THR A 138 13.62 0.45 -25.07
C THR A 138 13.87 1.49 -23.99
N LYS A 139 15.11 1.67 -23.54
CA LYS A 139 15.53 2.71 -22.57
C LYS A 139 14.90 4.08 -22.83
N LYS A 140 15.10 4.63 -24.03
CA LYS A 140 14.55 5.95 -24.44
C LYS A 140 13.03 6.04 -24.29
N LYS A 141 12.29 4.94 -24.48
CA LYS A 141 10.83 4.92 -24.32
C LYS A 141 10.43 4.86 -22.85
N VAL A 142 11.12 4.08 -22.02
CA VAL A 142 10.90 4.02 -20.57
C VAL A 142 11.16 5.39 -19.93
N GLU A 143 12.31 6.01 -20.19
CA GLU A 143 12.64 7.33 -19.65
C GLU A 143 11.67 8.42 -20.14
N LYS A 144 11.27 8.37 -21.41
CA LYS A 144 10.29 9.31 -21.96
C LYS A 144 8.94 9.13 -21.28
N TRP A 145 8.55 7.91 -20.97
CA TRP A 145 7.30 7.60 -20.29
C TRP A 145 7.33 8.08 -18.83
N LEU A 146 8.37 7.73 -18.06
CA LEU A 146 8.58 8.21 -16.68
C LEU A 146 8.59 9.75 -16.59
N ARG A 147 9.20 10.42 -17.57
CA ARG A 147 9.22 11.90 -17.62
C ARG A 147 7.87 12.54 -17.94
N LYS A 148 7.00 11.87 -18.73
CA LYS A 148 5.82 12.51 -19.33
C LYS A 148 4.47 12.00 -18.84
N THR A 149 4.42 10.82 -18.22
CA THR A 149 3.16 10.13 -17.93
C THR A 149 2.73 10.26 -16.46
N PRO A 150 3.59 9.98 -15.48
CA PRO A 150 3.34 10.40 -14.10
C PRO A 150 3.27 11.92 -14.01
N GLU A 151 2.34 12.42 -13.21
CA GLU A 151 2.36 13.81 -12.77
C GLU A 151 3.32 13.88 -11.58
N TRP A 152 4.25 14.84 -11.56
CA TRP A 152 5.32 14.93 -10.56
C TRP A 152 5.22 16.19 -9.68
N GLY A 153 4.13 16.94 -9.80
CA GLY A 153 3.92 18.23 -9.16
C GLY A 153 2.78 18.16 -8.14
N LEU A 154 1.75 18.98 -8.33
CA LEU A 154 0.68 19.13 -7.35
C LEU A 154 -0.11 17.82 -7.13
N LEU A 155 -0.20 16.99 -8.16
CA LEU A 155 -0.91 15.72 -8.16
C LEU A 155 0.09 14.56 -8.13
N TYR A 156 1.26 14.73 -7.50
CA TYR A 156 2.30 13.71 -7.51
C TYR A 156 1.81 12.38 -6.93
N TRP A 157 1.16 12.41 -5.76
CA TRP A 157 0.61 11.19 -5.15
C TRP A 157 -0.35 10.42 -6.09
N PRO A 158 -1.47 10.97 -6.60
CA PRO A 158 -2.30 10.23 -7.55
C PRO A 158 -1.59 10.00 -8.90
N GLY A 159 -0.67 10.87 -9.32
CA GLY A 159 0.07 10.75 -10.58
C GLY A 159 1.06 9.59 -10.58
N SER A 160 1.63 9.26 -9.43
CA SER A 160 2.58 8.17 -9.23
C SER A 160 1.95 6.79 -9.49
N HIS A 161 0.63 6.63 -9.34
CA HIS A 161 -0.12 5.44 -9.75
C HIS A 161 0.19 4.99 -11.18
N ARG A 162 0.53 5.92 -12.08
CA ARG A 162 0.91 5.56 -13.45
C ARG A 162 2.32 4.98 -13.52
N GLY A 163 3.29 5.63 -12.89
CA GLY A 163 4.70 5.24 -12.94
C GLY A 163 5.00 4.03 -12.08
N GLY A 164 4.52 4.04 -10.84
CA GLY A 164 4.57 2.89 -9.95
C GLY A 164 3.68 1.76 -10.46
N GLY A 165 2.39 2.02 -10.78
CA GLY A 165 1.42 0.95 -11.07
C GLY A 165 1.85 0.03 -12.21
N VAL A 166 2.42 0.58 -13.28
CA VAL A 166 2.93 -0.24 -14.39
C VAL A 166 4.13 -1.09 -13.98
N ALA A 167 5.02 -0.54 -13.16
CA ALA A 167 6.18 -1.27 -12.66
C ALA A 167 5.75 -2.36 -11.66
N ALA A 168 4.82 -2.07 -10.76
CA ALA A 168 4.21 -3.04 -9.85
C ALA A 168 3.61 -4.23 -10.61
N ILE A 169 2.79 -4.00 -11.64
CA ILE A 169 2.22 -5.06 -12.49
C ILE A 169 3.31 -6.00 -13.01
N TYR A 170 4.38 -5.45 -13.60
CA TYR A 170 5.43 -6.30 -14.16
C TYR A 170 6.27 -6.97 -13.08
N ALA A 171 6.55 -6.30 -11.97
CA ALA A 171 7.25 -6.88 -10.83
C ALA A 171 6.51 -8.12 -10.31
N THR A 172 5.19 -8.02 -10.11
CA THR A 172 4.34 -9.15 -9.68
C THR A 172 4.31 -10.31 -10.67
N LEU A 173 4.21 -10.01 -11.97
CA LEU A 173 4.15 -11.04 -13.02
C LEU A 173 5.50 -11.73 -13.27
N GLY A 174 6.61 -11.07 -12.90
CA GLY A 174 7.96 -11.58 -13.01
C GLY A 174 8.60 -11.45 -14.41
N PRO A 175 9.90 -11.86 -14.53
CA PRO A 175 10.75 -11.53 -15.67
C PRO A 175 10.23 -11.94 -17.05
N LYS A 176 9.47 -13.04 -17.13
CA LYS A 176 8.88 -13.54 -18.38
C LYS A 176 7.86 -12.58 -18.99
N SER A 177 7.29 -11.69 -18.17
CA SER A 177 6.25 -10.74 -18.58
C SER A 177 6.80 -9.34 -18.78
N TYR A 178 8.09 -9.09 -18.54
CA TYR A 178 8.66 -7.76 -18.65
C TYR A 178 8.55 -7.23 -20.09
N PRO A 179 8.31 -5.91 -20.28
CA PRO A 179 8.28 -5.30 -21.62
C PRO A 179 9.58 -5.51 -22.41
N HIS A 180 10.68 -5.66 -21.69
CA HIS A 180 12.03 -5.94 -22.15
C HIS A 180 12.82 -6.49 -20.94
N GLU A 181 13.80 -7.37 -21.15
CA GLU A 181 14.59 -7.98 -20.05
C GLU A 181 15.26 -6.92 -19.14
N ARG A 182 15.74 -5.83 -19.74
CA ARG A 182 16.36 -4.66 -19.08
C ARG A 182 15.39 -3.56 -18.61
N PHE A 183 14.09 -3.85 -18.56
CA PHE A 183 13.08 -2.82 -18.22
C PHE A 183 13.35 -2.16 -16.86
N PHE A 184 13.61 -2.95 -15.83
CA PHE A 184 13.84 -2.43 -14.48
C PHE A 184 15.18 -1.71 -14.34
N ASP A 185 16.24 -2.15 -15.05
CA ASP A 185 17.50 -1.39 -15.11
C ASP A 185 17.26 0.06 -15.56
N TRP A 186 16.52 0.23 -16.66
CA TRP A 186 16.24 1.57 -17.21
C TRP A 186 15.29 2.38 -16.35
N TYR A 187 14.38 1.70 -15.65
CA TYR A 187 13.43 2.30 -14.73
C TYR A 187 14.15 2.89 -13.52
N PHE A 188 14.96 2.08 -12.84
CA PHE A 188 15.73 2.50 -11.67
C PHE A 188 16.83 3.49 -12.02
N GLU A 189 17.59 3.30 -13.10
CA GLU A 189 18.62 4.25 -13.53
C GLU A 189 18.05 5.66 -13.72
N TRP A 190 16.85 5.77 -14.29
CA TRP A 190 16.19 7.06 -14.46
C TRP A 190 15.73 7.65 -13.13
N LEU A 191 15.12 6.84 -12.26
CA LEU A 191 14.60 7.28 -10.97
C LEU A 191 15.74 7.69 -10.02
N ASP A 192 16.79 6.88 -9.90
CA ASP A 192 17.95 7.17 -9.07
C ASP A 192 18.63 8.48 -9.50
N GLY A 193 18.81 8.67 -10.82
CA GLY A 193 19.36 9.91 -11.38
C GLY A 193 18.44 11.14 -11.28
N LYS A 194 17.30 11.00 -10.61
CA LYS A 194 16.30 12.06 -10.40
C LYS A 194 15.86 12.20 -8.95
N ALA A 195 16.28 11.30 -8.06
CA ALA A 195 16.00 11.40 -6.64
C ALA A 195 16.68 12.65 -6.07
N ASP A 196 15.98 13.33 -5.16
CA ASP A 196 16.47 14.56 -4.56
C ASP A 196 17.29 14.26 -3.30
N PRO A 197 18.60 14.56 -3.27
CA PRO A 197 19.45 14.22 -2.14
C PRO A 197 19.11 15.00 -0.86
N GLU A 198 18.33 16.08 -0.93
CA GLU A 198 18.00 16.86 0.27
C GLU A 198 16.81 16.27 1.04
N VAL A 199 15.88 15.59 0.34
CA VAL A 199 14.63 15.09 0.91
C VAL A 199 14.40 13.59 0.69
N GLY A 200 15.24 12.92 -0.09
CA GLY A 200 15.08 11.51 -0.47
C GLY A 200 14.00 11.27 -1.55
N PHE A 201 12.94 12.08 -1.60
CA PHE A 201 11.85 11.99 -2.58
C PHE A 201 12.18 12.61 -3.95
N TRP A 202 11.25 12.51 -4.91
CA TRP A 202 11.37 13.13 -6.24
C TRP A 202 10.64 14.47 -6.33
N ARG A 203 11.40 15.59 -6.32
CA ARG A 203 10.86 16.95 -6.50
C ARG A 203 10.91 17.43 -7.97
N LEU A 204 10.32 16.65 -8.89
CA LEU A 204 10.47 16.88 -10.34
C LEU A 204 9.44 17.83 -10.97
N GLY A 205 8.28 18.00 -10.33
CA GLY A 205 7.20 18.85 -10.84
C GLY A 205 7.51 20.34 -10.87
N TRP A 206 6.74 21.09 -11.68
CA TRP A 206 6.86 22.55 -11.80
C TRP A 206 6.70 23.29 -10.46
N ILE A 207 5.85 22.77 -9.57
CA ILE A 207 5.61 23.37 -8.25
C ILE A 207 6.87 23.39 -7.40
N HIS A 208 7.75 22.40 -7.53
CA HIS A 208 9.02 22.33 -6.80
C HIS A 208 10.03 23.36 -7.29
N LYS A 209 9.88 23.87 -8.52
CA LYS A 209 10.69 25.00 -9.00
C LYS A 209 10.29 26.33 -8.34
N ILE A 210 9.01 26.47 -8.01
CA ILE A 210 8.44 27.68 -7.39
C ILE A 210 8.56 27.62 -5.86
N LYS A 211 8.26 26.45 -5.29
CA LYS A 211 8.33 26.16 -3.85
C LYS A 211 9.42 25.11 -3.61
N LYS A 212 10.69 25.54 -3.68
CA LYS A 212 11.85 24.63 -3.57
C LYS A 212 11.83 23.78 -2.30
N ASN A 213 11.43 24.36 -1.17
CA ASN A 213 11.39 23.68 0.12
C ASN A 213 10.05 22.96 0.39
N ARG A 214 9.22 22.76 -0.63
CA ARG A 214 7.95 22.04 -0.46
C ARG A 214 8.25 20.59 -0.08
N LEU A 215 7.71 20.19 1.07
CA LEU A 215 7.65 18.82 1.54
C LEU A 215 6.27 18.62 2.19
N THR A 216 5.48 17.73 1.62
CA THR A 216 4.11 17.42 2.04
C THR A 216 3.83 15.93 1.88
N LYS A 217 2.69 15.47 2.41
CA LYS A 217 2.18 14.11 2.18
C LYS A 217 2.10 13.71 0.70
N HIS A 218 1.98 14.65 -0.23
CA HIS A 218 1.95 14.33 -1.66
C HIS A 218 3.30 13.85 -2.19
N GLU A 219 4.40 14.37 -1.66
CA GLU A 219 5.73 13.93 -2.04
C GLU A 219 6.06 12.57 -1.41
N LEU A 220 5.63 12.35 -0.16
CA LEU A 220 5.70 11.05 0.52
C LEU A 220 4.90 9.97 -0.21
N GLY A 221 3.58 10.13 -0.33
CA GLY A 221 2.72 9.14 -0.97
C GLY A 221 3.03 8.96 -2.47
N GLY A 222 3.54 10.00 -3.13
CA GLY A 222 4.04 9.87 -4.50
C GLY A 222 5.31 9.03 -4.62
N ALA A 223 6.26 9.18 -3.70
CA ALA A 223 7.54 8.49 -3.73
C ALA A 223 7.41 7.01 -3.34
N VAL A 224 6.61 6.70 -2.33
CA VAL A 224 6.52 5.34 -1.79
C VAL A 224 5.97 4.31 -2.80
N HIS A 225 5.07 4.73 -3.70
CA HIS A 225 4.59 3.87 -4.78
C HIS A 225 5.72 3.37 -5.69
N TYR A 226 6.85 4.10 -5.74
CA TYR A 226 8.07 3.63 -6.37
C TYR A 226 8.89 2.77 -5.41
N TYR A 227 9.06 3.19 -4.15
CA TYR A 227 9.86 2.45 -3.17
C TYR A 227 9.34 1.03 -2.87
N TRP A 228 8.05 0.77 -2.98
CA TRP A 228 7.50 -0.59 -2.91
C TRP A 228 8.14 -1.51 -3.95
N ILE A 229 8.38 -1.01 -5.15
CA ILE A 229 9.04 -1.76 -6.24
C ILE A 229 10.54 -1.89 -5.99
N TYR A 230 11.18 -0.84 -5.44
CA TYR A 230 12.59 -0.89 -5.04
C TYR A 230 12.83 -2.03 -4.06
N GLU A 231 12.10 -2.04 -2.95
CA GLU A 231 12.19 -3.07 -1.91
C GLU A 231 11.87 -4.45 -2.45
N PHE A 232 10.76 -4.60 -3.20
CA PHE A 232 10.36 -5.90 -3.74
C PHE A 232 11.41 -6.51 -4.68
N LEU A 233 12.08 -5.69 -5.49
CA LEU A 233 13.13 -6.15 -6.41
C LEU A 233 14.53 -6.13 -5.79
N GLY A 234 14.67 -5.77 -4.51
CA GLY A 234 15.96 -5.68 -3.82
C GLY A 234 16.87 -4.56 -4.34
N HIS A 235 16.30 -3.51 -4.94
CA HIS A 235 17.04 -2.34 -5.40
C HIS A 235 17.12 -1.28 -4.28
N PRO A 236 18.30 -0.72 -3.95
CA PRO A 236 18.45 0.21 -2.83
C PRO A 236 17.65 1.51 -3.02
N ILE A 237 16.96 1.95 -1.97
CA ILE A 237 16.24 3.22 -1.97
C ILE A 237 17.27 4.36 -1.97
N PRO A 238 17.15 5.36 -2.86
CA PRO A 238 18.10 6.47 -2.90
C PRO A 238 17.96 7.35 -1.65
N TYR A 239 19.10 7.68 -1.04
CA TYR A 239 19.20 8.55 0.13
C TYR A 239 18.28 8.14 1.30
N PRO A 240 18.39 6.91 1.82
CA PRO A 240 17.45 6.36 2.80
C PRO A 240 17.39 7.19 4.09
N GLU A 241 18.52 7.77 4.54
CA GLU A 241 18.55 8.69 5.68
C GLU A 241 17.66 9.94 5.47
N LYS A 242 17.59 10.44 4.24
CA LYS A 242 16.80 11.63 3.89
C LYS A 242 15.34 11.32 3.70
N VAL A 243 15.02 10.11 3.26
CA VAL A 243 13.64 9.58 3.30
C VAL A 243 13.16 9.51 4.76
N ILE A 244 13.98 9.01 5.68
CA ILE A 244 13.66 8.97 7.13
C ILE A 244 13.43 10.39 7.66
N ASP A 245 14.39 11.29 7.46
CA ASP A 245 14.32 12.68 7.91
C ASP A 245 13.01 13.34 7.45
N SER A 246 12.72 13.24 6.15
CA SER A 246 11.55 13.87 5.55
C SER A 246 10.24 13.25 6.01
N THR A 247 10.21 11.94 6.23
CA THR A 247 9.01 11.23 6.68
C THR A 247 8.69 11.56 8.14
N LEU A 248 9.69 11.57 9.04
CA LEU A 248 9.50 11.96 10.44
C LEU A 248 8.97 13.40 10.57
N LEU A 249 9.46 14.32 9.73
CA LEU A 249 9.01 15.72 9.72
C LEU A 249 7.53 15.89 9.34
N LEU A 250 6.93 14.91 8.66
CA LEU A 250 5.54 14.97 8.20
C LEU A 250 4.53 14.38 9.21
N GLN A 251 5.01 13.75 10.29
CA GLN A 251 4.10 13.20 11.30
C GLN A 251 3.40 14.32 12.06
N ASN A 252 2.09 14.20 12.25
CA ASN A 252 1.30 15.18 12.98
C ASN A 252 1.33 14.95 14.51
N GLU A 253 0.63 15.82 15.24
CA GLU A 253 0.57 15.77 16.71
C GLU A 253 -0.11 14.51 17.25
N LEU A 254 -0.99 13.87 16.48
CA LEU A 254 -1.66 12.61 16.84
C LEU A 254 -0.81 11.37 16.56
N GLY A 255 0.29 11.52 15.79
CA GLY A 255 1.11 10.39 15.35
C GLY A 255 0.75 9.81 13.98
N THR A 256 -0.26 10.35 13.29
CA THR A 256 -0.59 9.97 11.90
C THR A 256 0.07 10.91 10.90
N TRP A 257 -0.02 10.61 9.59
CA TRP A 257 0.58 11.42 8.51
C TRP A 257 -0.43 12.21 7.68
N ASP A 258 -1.70 12.15 8.03
CA ASP A 258 -2.74 12.97 7.41
C ASP A 258 -3.91 13.24 8.35
N THR A 259 -4.87 12.31 8.39
CA THR A 259 -6.11 12.46 9.16
C THR A 259 -6.05 11.70 10.48
N PRO A 260 -6.97 11.98 11.43
CA PRO A 260 -7.05 11.24 12.69
C PRO A 260 -7.42 9.75 12.57
N ASP A 261 -7.96 9.29 11.44
CA ASP A 261 -8.17 7.86 11.20
C ASP A 261 -7.18 7.38 10.15
N SER A 262 -6.66 6.19 10.38
CA SER A 262 -5.56 5.69 9.58
C SER A 262 -5.99 5.33 8.16
N TYR A 263 -5.10 5.58 7.20
CA TYR A 263 -5.28 5.27 5.79
C TYR A 263 -3.92 5.00 5.11
N CYS A 264 -3.90 4.82 3.78
CA CYS A 264 -2.72 4.47 3.00
C CYS A 264 -1.51 5.36 3.28
N ILE A 265 -1.68 6.65 3.56
CA ILE A 265 -0.54 7.53 3.84
C ILE A 265 0.21 7.20 5.14
N ASP A 266 -0.43 6.57 6.11
CA ASP A 266 0.28 6.11 7.32
C ASP A 266 1.11 4.87 6.99
N LEU A 267 0.57 3.95 6.19
CA LEU A 267 1.35 2.85 5.60
C LEU A 267 2.54 3.40 4.82
N ASP A 268 2.32 4.39 3.96
CA ASP A 268 3.34 5.01 3.13
C ASP A 268 4.50 5.52 3.98
N ALA A 269 4.17 6.21 5.09
CA ALA A 269 5.13 6.73 6.04
C ALA A 269 5.86 5.61 6.79
N ILE A 270 5.11 4.69 7.40
CA ILE A 270 5.67 3.60 8.20
C ILE A 270 6.61 2.77 7.34
N PHE A 271 6.22 2.40 6.11
CA PHE A 271 7.06 1.69 5.17
C PHE A 271 8.36 2.46 4.87
N CYS A 272 8.28 3.77 4.59
CA CYS A 272 9.46 4.59 4.38
C CYS A 272 10.41 4.54 5.58
N LEU A 273 9.88 4.69 6.81
CA LEU A 273 10.67 4.67 8.03
C LEU A 273 11.34 3.31 8.27
N THR A 274 10.56 2.22 8.29
CA THR A 274 11.04 0.89 8.65
C THR A 274 12.05 0.35 7.63
N ARG A 275 11.76 0.49 6.33
CA ARG A 275 12.60 -0.03 5.26
C ARG A 275 13.89 0.77 5.09
N CYS A 276 13.79 2.09 5.10
CA CYS A 276 14.99 2.93 5.04
C CYS A 276 15.84 2.78 6.31
N CYS A 277 15.25 2.59 7.50
CA CYS A 277 16.00 2.35 8.73
C CYS A 277 16.90 1.10 8.59
N LYS A 278 16.35 0.03 8.03
CA LYS A 278 17.12 -1.19 7.73
C LYS A 278 18.25 -0.92 6.72
N GLN A 279 17.99 -0.20 5.63
CA GLN A 279 19.01 0.12 4.63
C GLN A 279 20.08 1.09 5.15
N ALA A 280 19.73 1.96 6.09
CA ALA A 280 20.61 2.98 6.69
C ALA A 280 21.24 2.52 8.02
N ASN A 281 21.41 1.21 8.22
CA ASN A 281 22.07 0.63 9.41
C ASN A 281 21.52 1.15 10.75
N GLY A 282 20.20 1.33 10.86
CA GLY A 282 19.55 1.79 12.09
C GLY A 282 19.55 3.31 12.30
N TYR A 283 19.82 4.11 11.25
CA TYR A 283 19.74 5.57 11.34
C TYR A 283 18.40 6.04 11.93
N LYS A 284 18.48 6.82 13.02
CA LYS A 284 17.32 7.34 13.78
C LYS A 284 16.34 6.27 14.26
N LYS A 285 16.85 5.08 14.60
CA LYS A 285 15.99 3.98 15.04
C LYS A 285 15.12 4.37 16.23
N GLU A 286 15.67 5.06 17.23
CA GLU A 286 14.93 5.48 18.41
C GLU A 286 13.79 6.45 18.07
N GLU A 287 14.03 7.46 17.21
CA GLU A 287 12.98 8.37 16.78
C GLU A 287 11.89 7.67 15.95
N ILE A 288 12.27 6.69 15.14
CA ILE A 288 11.34 5.87 14.37
C ILE A 288 10.47 5.03 15.30
N ASP A 289 11.08 4.36 16.28
CA ASP A 289 10.35 3.56 17.27
C ASP A 289 9.34 4.45 18.01
N GLN A 290 9.74 5.66 18.43
CA GLN A 290 8.82 6.61 19.07
C GLN A 290 7.69 7.08 18.14
N ALA A 291 7.98 7.36 16.87
CA ALA A 291 6.96 7.75 15.89
C ALA A 291 5.93 6.63 15.69
N ILE A 292 6.38 5.38 15.63
CA ILE A 292 5.53 4.19 15.52
C ILE A 292 4.67 4.00 16.78
N LEU A 293 5.27 4.09 17.97
CA LEU A 293 4.52 3.96 19.22
C LEU A 293 3.43 5.04 19.34
N LYS A 294 3.76 6.28 18.98
CA LYS A 294 2.79 7.38 18.94
C LYS A 294 1.61 7.11 18.01
N TYR A 295 1.87 6.52 16.83
CA TYR A 295 0.82 6.10 15.91
C TYR A 295 -0.08 5.00 16.53
N LEU A 296 0.53 3.98 17.15
CA LEU A 296 -0.18 2.87 17.76
C LEU A 296 -1.04 3.30 18.96
N ASP A 297 -0.49 4.15 19.83
CA ASP A 297 -1.19 4.74 20.99
C ASP A 297 -2.47 5.47 20.57
N HIS A 298 -2.45 6.10 19.38
CA HIS A 298 -3.62 6.80 18.86
C HIS A 298 -4.64 5.88 18.19
N ILE A 299 -4.20 4.82 17.48
CA ILE A 299 -5.09 4.05 16.60
C ILE A 299 -5.63 2.75 17.19
N VAL A 300 -4.89 2.06 18.07
CA VAL A 300 -5.20 0.69 18.50
C VAL A 300 -6.48 0.64 19.34
N ASP A 301 -6.65 1.54 20.30
CA ASP A 301 -7.86 1.59 21.12
C ASP A 301 -9.09 1.96 20.27
N LYS A 302 -8.91 2.89 19.32
CA LYS A 302 -9.98 3.33 18.42
C LYS A 302 -10.47 2.19 17.54
N ILE A 303 -9.57 1.43 16.90
CA ILE A 303 -9.99 0.35 16.00
C ILE A 303 -10.57 -0.86 16.75
N ASN A 304 -10.19 -1.07 18.00
CA ASN A 304 -10.79 -2.08 18.87
C ASN A 304 -12.19 -1.70 19.36
N ASP A 305 -12.55 -0.41 19.35
CA ASP A 305 -13.92 0.03 19.54
C ASP A 305 -14.77 -0.30 18.30
N LYS A 306 -15.69 -1.26 18.46
CA LYS A 306 -16.55 -1.74 17.36
C LYS A 306 -17.37 -0.61 16.73
N SER A 307 -17.88 0.32 17.53
CA SER A 307 -18.69 1.43 17.05
C SER A 307 -17.85 2.35 16.16
N PHE A 308 -16.66 2.73 16.63
CA PHE A 308 -15.70 3.51 15.86
C PHE A 308 -15.32 2.79 14.56
N PHE A 309 -14.91 1.53 14.63
CA PHE A 309 -14.51 0.75 13.46
C PHE A 309 -15.61 0.73 12.38
N PHE A 310 -16.84 0.37 12.77
CA PHE A 310 -17.95 0.23 11.82
C PHE A 310 -18.43 1.58 11.28
N GLN A 311 -18.27 2.68 12.02
CA GLN A 311 -18.68 4.02 11.57
C GLN A 311 -17.64 4.69 10.67
N ASN A 312 -16.34 4.48 10.92
CA ASN A 312 -15.26 5.23 10.25
C ASN A 312 -14.65 4.49 9.06
N TYR A 313 -14.76 3.15 9.02
CA TYR A 313 -14.31 2.31 7.91
C TYR A 313 -15.50 1.84 7.08
N ARG A 314 -16.21 2.80 6.45
CA ARG A 314 -17.32 2.51 5.50
C ARG A 314 -16.85 2.22 4.07
N SER A 315 -15.57 2.45 3.80
CA SER A 315 -14.92 2.09 2.53
C SER A 315 -13.97 0.94 2.79
N ALA A 316 -14.09 -0.13 2.00
CA ALA A 316 -13.23 -1.30 2.08
C ALA A 316 -11.75 -0.93 1.90
N HIS A 317 -11.51 -0.02 0.95
CA HIS A 317 -10.20 0.48 0.60
C HIS A 317 -9.52 1.24 1.73
N ARG A 318 -10.32 1.88 2.61
CA ARG A 318 -9.77 2.62 3.75
C ARG A 318 -9.10 1.70 4.76
N LEU A 319 -9.69 0.51 4.98
CA LEU A 319 -9.16 -0.46 5.93
C LEU A 319 -7.82 -1.05 5.44
N THR A 320 -7.68 -1.23 4.12
CA THR A 320 -6.49 -1.82 3.49
C THR A 320 -5.19 -1.10 3.91
N GLY A 321 -5.21 0.23 3.93
CA GLY A 321 -4.06 1.03 4.38
C GLY A 321 -3.72 0.79 5.86
N PHE A 322 -4.73 0.74 6.73
CA PHE A 322 -4.55 0.49 8.17
C PHE A 322 -3.97 -0.91 8.43
N VAL A 323 -4.60 -1.97 7.89
CA VAL A 323 -4.14 -3.34 8.17
C VAL A 323 -2.73 -3.60 7.64
N CYS A 324 -2.36 -2.98 6.52
CA CYS A 324 -1.00 -3.08 6.01
C CYS A 324 0.01 -2.30 6.85
N ALA A 325 -0.37 -1.13 7.37
CA ALA A 325 0.48 -0.38 8.30
C ALA A 325 0.79 -1.22 9.55
N ILE A 326 -0.22 -1.89 10.13
CA ILE A 326 -0.01 -2.82 11.24
C ILE A 326 0.90 -3.99 10.84
N ALA A 327 0.69 -4.61 9.67
CA ALA A 327 1.56 -5.70 9.21
C ALA A 327 3.03 -5.25 9.03
N GLU A 328 3.25 -4.02 8.55
CA GLU A 328 4.59 -3.44 8.41
C GLU A 328 5.25 -3.20 9.76
N ILE A 329 4.51 -2.63 10.72
CA ILE A 329 5.01 -2.45 12.08
C ILE A 329 5.30 -3.80 12.73
N TYR A 330 4.40 -4.77 12.60
CA TYR A 330 4.56 -6.11 13.18
C TYR A 330 5.84 -6.78 12.66
N LYS A 331 6.13 -6.63 11.36
CA LYS A 331 7.39 -7.10 10.79
C LYS A 331 8.63 -6.40 11.39
N PHE A 332 8.55 -5.11 11.66
CA PHE A 332 9.67 -4.31 12.17
C PHE A 332 9.89 -4.49 13.69
N MET A 333 8.82 -4.56 14.47
CA MET A 333 8.81 -4.62 15.93
C MET A 333 7.83 -5.70 16.45
N PRO A 334 8.01 -6.99 16.15
CA PRO A 334 7.04 -8.02 16.53
C PRO A 334 6.84 -8.15 18.05
N HIS A 335 7.86 -7.79 18.83
CA HIS A 335 7.86 -7.93 20.29
C HIS A 335 6.90 -6.98 21.03
N ILE A 336 6.45 -5.89 20.39
CA ILE A 336 5.50 -4.94 21.00
C ILE A 336 4.05 -5.38 20.86
N PHE A 337 3.79 -6.44 20.08
CA PHE A 337 2.45 -6.97 19.86
C PHE A 337 2.20 -8.26 20.65
N ASP A 338 0.94 -8.48 21.01
CA ASP A 338 0.41 -9.73 21.55
C ASP A 338 -0.61 -10.31 20.57
N PHE A 339 -0.12 -10.81 19.42
CA PHE A 339 -0.96 -11.39 18.39
C PHE A 339 -0.98 -12.91 18.48
N LYS A 340 -2.18 -13.49 18.32
CA LYS A 340 -2.38 -14.95 18.25
C LYS A 340 -1.94 -15.58 16.94
N LYS A 341 -1.88 -14.78 15.88
CA LYS A 341 -1.47 -15.18 14.53
C LYS A 341 -0.41 -14.22 14.01
N GLU A 342 0.48 -14.75 13.18
CA GLU A 342 1.44 -13.92 12.44
C GLU A 342 0.70 -13.06 11.41
N TRP A 343 1.00 -11.77 11.37
CA TRP A 343 0.50 -10.87 10.34
C TRP A 343 1.39 -10.92 9.11
N ILE A 344 0.78 -10.91 7.94
CA ILE A 344 1.43 -11.07 6.64
C ILE A 344 1.66 -9.70 6.01
N GLN A 345 2.92 -9.34 5.80
CA GLN A 345 3.27 -8.17 5.01
C GLN A 345 3.18 -8.49 3.51
N THR A 346 2.03 -8.19 2.92
CA THR A 346 1.75 -8.49 1.50
C THR A 346 2.64 -7.72 0.52
N LEU A 347 3.20 -6.56 0.88
CA LEU A 347 4.15 -5.81 0.03
C LEU A 347 5.46 -6.59 -0.22
N ASP A 348 5.80 -7.57 0.62
CA ASP A 348 6.94 -8.47 0.38
C ASP A 348 6.61 -9.62 -0.57
N ILE A 349 5.32 -9.91 -0.79
CA ILE A 349 4.82 -10.95 -1.70
C ILE A 349 4.58 -10.37 -3.09
N THR A 350 4.06 -9.14 -3.13
CA THR A 350 3.77 -8.41 -4.35
C THR A 350 3.69 -6.92 -4.07
N PRO A 351 4.34 -6.05 -4.87
CA PRO A 351 4.16 -4.61 -4.74
C PRO A 351 2.78 -4.28 -5.32
N TRP A 352 1.85 -3.89 -4.45
CA TRP A 352 0.57 -3.35 -4.86
C TRP A 352 0.61 -1.84 -4.68
N ILE A 353 -0.05 -1.13 -5.59
CA ILE A 353 -0.16 0.32 -5.55
C ILE A 353 -1.57 0.72 -5.33
#